data_AF-A0A2W6ZWM2-F1
#
_entry.id   AF-A0A2W6ZWM2-F1
#
_cell.length_a   1.000
_cell.length_b   1.000
_cell.length_c   1.000
_cell.angle_alpha   90.00
_cell.angle_beta   90.00
_cell.angle_gamma   90.00
#
_symmetry.space_group_name_H-M   'P 1'
#
loop_
_entity.id
_entity.type
_entity.pdbx_description
1 polymer ?
#
loop_
_entity_poly.entity_id
_entity_poly.type
_entity_poly.pdbx_seq_one_letter_code
_entity_poly.pdbx_strand_id
1 'polypeptide(L)' 'MTKKYIVDLTLEEREYLEEFTTTGRHAAYQITRARILLKADRNQP' A
#
# COMPACT_ATOMS: atom_id res chain seq x y z
N MET A 1 3.73 -8.85 -15.79
CA MET A 1 3.37 -7.42 -15.96
C MET A 1 4.47 -6.59 -15.33
N THR A 2 5.19 -5.79 -16.11
CA THR A 2 6.27 -4.95 -15.59
C THR A 2 5.65 -3.78 -14.82
N LYS A 3 5.97 -3.62 -13.54
CA LYS A 3 5.47 -2.50 -12.72
C LYS A 3 5.98 -1.19 -13.33
N LYS A 4 5.07 -0.29 -13.73
CA LYS A 4 5.45 1.05 -14.25
C LYS A 4 6.00 1.96 -13.14
N TYR A 5 5.52 1.77 -11.91
CA TYR A 5 5.97 2.46 -10.71
C TYR A 5 6.34 1.42 -9.67
N ILE A 6 7.55 1.54 -9.13
CA ILE A 6 8.06 0.71 -8.04
C ILE A 6 8.34 1.68 -6.89
N VAL A 7 7.74 1.41 -5.73
CA VAL A 7 8.02 2.14 -4.49
C VAL A 7 8.83 1.25 -3.57
N ASP A 8 9.66 1.87 -2.72
CA ASP A 8 10.45 1.18 -1.70
C ASP A 8 9.88 1.60 -0.35
N LEU A 9 8.97 0.78 0.20
CA LEU A 9 8.36 1.06 1.49
C LEU A 9 9.26 0.54 2.60
N THR A 10 9.39 1.33 3.67
CA THR A 10 9.97 0.78 4.90
C THR A 10 9.01 -0.24 5.54
N LEU A 11 9.52 -1.02 6.50
CA LEU A 11 8.70 -1.98 7.23
C LEU A 11 7.53 -1.29 7.93
N GLU A 12 7.81 -0.15 8.58
CA GLU A 12 6.84 0.62 9.33
C GLU A 12 5.76 1.23 8.42
N GLU A 13 6.14 1.74 7.25
CA GLU A 13 5.20 2.29 6.27
C GLU A 13 4.29 1.20 5.71
N ARG A 14 4.83 0.02 5.44
CA ARG A 14 4.06 -1.13 4.98
C ARG A 14 3.06 -1.58 6.05
N GLU A 15 3.51 -1.78 7.28
CA GLU A 15 2.66 -2.18 8.41
C GLU A 15 1.52 -1.18 8.61
N TYR A 16 1.83 0.12 8.58
CA TYR A 16 0.83 1.16 8.64
C TYR A 16 -0.20 1.06 7.50
N LEU A 17 0.23 0.86 6.26
CA LEU A 17 -0.68 0.74 5.12
C LEU A 17 -1.54 -0.54 5.19
N GLU A 18 -0.98 -1.65 5.69
CA GLU A 18 -1.72 -2.89 5.89
C GLU A 18 -2.81 -2.71 6.96
N GLU A 19 -2.48 -2.09 8.09
CA GLU A 19 -3.46 -1.73 9.13
C GLU A 19 -4.51 -0.74 8.59
N PHE A 20 -4.07 0.30 7.88
CA PHE A 20 -4.94 1.34 7.30
C PHE A 20 -5.96 0.77 6.29
N THR A 21 -5.60 -0.28 5.55
CA THR A 21 -6.50 -0.91 4.58
C THR A 21 -7.48 -1.91 5.18
N THR A 22 -7.24 -2.35 6.42
CA THR A 22 -8.01 -3.38 7.12
C THR A 22 -8.85 -2.83 8.27
N THR A 23 -8.51 -1.65 8.78
CA THR A 23 -9.17 -1.02 9.95
C THR A 23 -9.83 0.32 9.61
N GLY A 24 -10.76 0.77 10.45
CA GLY A 24 -11.32 2.12 10.42
C GLY A 24 -12.45 2.39 9.41
N ARG A 25 -12.94 3.64 9.41
CA ARG A 25 -13.84 4.22 8.40
C ARG A 25 -13.09 5.30 7.63
N HIS A 26 -12.30 4.88 6.65
CA HIS A 26 -11.62 5.78 5.73
C HIS A 26 -12.40 5.92 4.42
N ALA A 27 -12.21 7.04 3.73
CA ALA A 27 -12.80 7.23 2.42
C ALA A 27 -12.25 6.19 1.43
N ALA A 28 -13.11 5.63 0.59
CA ALA A 28 -12.72 4.54 -0.32
C ALA A 28 -11.52 4.88 -1.22
N TYR A 29 -11.37 6.15 -1.63
CA TYR A 29 -10.24 6.59 -2.44
C TYR A 29 -8.89 6.50 -1.69
N GLN A 30 -8.89 6.71 -0.36
CA GLN A 30 -7.69 6.62 0.46
C GLN A 30 -7.26 5.15 0.61
N ILE A 31 -8.21 4.26 0.90
CA ILE A 31 -7.98 2.81 0.96
C ILE A 31 -7.45 2.31 -0.38
N THR A 32 -8.01 2.79 -1.48
CA THR A 32 -7.57 2.44 -2.83
C THR A 32 -6.13 2.89 -3.09
N ARG A 33 -5.77 4.11 -2.72
CA ARG A 33 -4.38 4.60 -2.82
C ARG A 33 -3.42 3.77 -1.98
N ALA A 34 -3.77 3.44 -0.73
CA ALA A 34 -2.95 2.60 0.13
C ALA A 34 -2.71 1.20 -0.49
N ARG A 35 -3.76 0.58 -1.06
CA ARG A 35 -3.63 -0.69 -1.78
C ARG A 35 -2.75 -0.59 -3.03
N ILE A 36 -2.78 0.54 -3.74
CA ILE A 36 -1.90 0.77 -4.91
C ILE A 36 -0.44 0.86 -4.46
N LEU A 37 -0.16 1.57 -3.35
CA LEU A 37 1.20 1.67 -2.79
C LEU A 37 1.72 0.28 -2.37
N LEU A 38 0.93 -0.48 -1.61
CA LEU A 38 1.26 -1.87 -1.25
C LEU A 38 1.49 -2.74 -2.49
N LYS A 39 0.72 -2.53 -3.56
CA LYS A 39 0.88 -3.24 -4.86
C LYS A 39 2.12 -2.82 -5.67
N ALA A 40 2.58 -1.61 -5.45
CA ALA A 40 3.72 -1.05 -6.15
C ALA A 40 5.03 -1.30 -5.39
N ASP A 41 4.97 -1.80 -4.16
CA ASP A 41 6.15 -2.06 -3.35
C ASP A 41 7.09 -3.07 -4.01
N ARG A 42 8.40 -2.79 -3.91
CA ARG A 42 9.49 -3.61 -4.44
C ARG A 42 9.55 -4.96 -3.74
N ASN A 43 9.24 -4.97 -2.44
CA ASN A 43 9.31 -6.17 -1.60
C ASN A 43 8.00 -6.96 -1.60
N GLN A 44 7.12 -6.73 -2.57
CA GLN A 44 5.87 -7.46 -2.65
C GLN A 44 6.07 -8.85 -3.28
N PRO A 45 5.54 -9.92 -2.67
CA PRO A 45 5.58 -11.27 -3.22
C PRO A 45 4.81 -11.40 -4.54
#